data_AF-A0A7J8N0M9-F1
#
_entry.id   AF-A0A7J8N0M9-F1
#
_cell.length_a   1.000
_cell.length_b   1.000
_cell.length_c   1.000
_cell.angle_alpha   90.00
_cell.angle_beta   90.00
_cell.angle_gamma   90.00
#
_symmetry.space_group_name_H-M   'P 1'
#
loop_
_entity.id
_entity.type
_entity.pdbx_description
1 polymer ?
#
loop_
_entity_poly.entity_id
_entity_poly.type
_entity_poly.pdbx_seq_one_letter_code
_entity_poly.pdbx_strand_id
1 'polypeptide(L)'
;AFVKAQKTKAYFKRFQVPYKRRREGKTDYRARIRLINQDKNKYNTPKYRFVVRFSNKDVTAQIVSANIAGDMVLASAYSHELPRYGLEVGLTNYAAAYCTGLLLGRRVLKMLEMDEEYEGNVE
;
A
#
# COMPACT_ATOMS: atom_id res chain seq x y z
N ALA A 1 -41.39 20.88 17.06
CA ALA A 1 -41.11 20.05 18.25
C ALA A 1 -39.66 20.23 18.67
N PHE A 2 -39.39 20.52 19.95
CA PHE A 2 -38.02 20.67 20.47
C PHE A 2 -37.43 19.30 20.78
N VAL A 3 -36.43 18.87 20.01
CA VAL A 3 -35.75 17.58 20.20
C VAL A 3 -34.60 17.75 21.17
N LYS A 4 -34.52 16.88 22.19
CA LYS A 4 -33.41 16.84 23.14
C LYS A 4 -32.10 16.53 22.41
N ALA A 5 -31.09 17.38 22.60
CA ALA A 5 -29.77 17.16 22.02
C ALA A 5 -29.10 15.89 22.59
N GLN A 6 -28.81 14.92 21.73
CA GLN A 6 -28.17 13.66 22.13
C GLN A 6 -26.66 13.79 22.37
N LYS A 7 -25.98 14.65 21.59
CA LYS A 7 -24.54 14.95 21.75
C LYS A 7 -24.33 16.02 22.83
N THR A 8 -24.44 15.61 24.10
CA THR A 8 -24.23 16.48 25.26
C THR A 8 -22.75 16.68 25.58
N LYS A 9 -22.42 17.63 26.46
CA LYS A 9 -21.05 17.77 27.01
C LYS A 9 -20.53 16.46 27.63
N ALA A 10 -21.42 15.67 28.24
CA ALA A 10 -21.07 14.36 28.80
C ALA A 10 -20.72 13.32 27.73
N TYR A 11 -21.36 13.36 26.57
CA TYR A 11 -21.01 12.50 25.43
C TYR A 11 -19.56 12.73 24.99
N PHE A 12 -19.16 13.98 24.76
CA PHE A 12 -17.80 14.31 24.30
C PHE A 12 -16.73 13.97 25.34
N LYS A 13 -17.03 14.07 26.64
CA LYS A 13 -16.10 13.65 27.71
C LYS A 13 -15.80 12.14 27.71
N ARG A 14 -16.71 11.31 27.16
CA ARG A 14 -16.61 9.83 27.17
C ARG A 14 -16.37 9.23 25.79
N PHE A 15 -16.33 10.04 24.74
CA PHE A 15 -16.21 9.55 23.39
C PHE A 15 -14.79 9.03 23.12
N GLN A 16 -14.64 7.72 22.99
CA GLN A 16 -13.37 7.13 22.58
C GLN A 16 -13.21 7.21 21.07
N VAL A 17 -12.21 7.97 20.65
CA VAL A 17 -11.93 8.22 19.24
C VAL A 17 -11.20 7.01 18.64
N PRO A 18 -11.68 6.42 17.53
CA PRO A 18 -10.94 5.38 16.83
C PRO A 18 -9.60 5.90 16.27
N TYR A 19 -8.68 5.00 15.94
CA TYR A 19 -7.40 5.38 15.32
C TYR A 19 -7.57 6.31 14.11
N LYS A 20 -6.66 7.28 13.96
CA LYS A 20 -6.72 8.32 12.91
C LYS A 20 -7.02 7.75 11.52
N ARG A 21 -6.27 6.73 11.07
CA ARG A 21 -6.47 6.13 9.73
C ARG A 21 -7.76 5.33 9.59
N ARG A 22 -8.32 4.84 10.70
CA ARG A 22 -9.64 4.19 10.71
C ARG A 22 -10.75 5.22 10.52
N ARG A 23 -10.63 6.39 11.16
CA ARG A 23 -11.56 7.52 10.98
C ARG A 23 -11.52 8.07 9.56
N GLU A 24 -10.33 8.12 8.95
CA GLU A 24 -10.17 8.50 7.54
C GLU A 24 -10.60 7.40 6.55
N GLY A 25 -10.95 6.21 7.01
CA GLY A 25 -11.35 5.09 6.15
C GLY A 25 -10.21 4.48 5.31
N LYS A 26 -8.95 4.85 5.56
CA LYS A 26 -7.80 4.47 4.72
C LYS A 26 -7.14 3.15 5.11
N THR A 27 -7.53 2.55 6.23
CA THR A 27 -6.87 1.33 6.74
C THR A 27 -7.85 0.43 7.45
N ASP A 28 -7.87 -0.83 7.02
CA ASP A 28 -8.40 -1.94 7.79
C ASP A 28 -7.29 -2.51 8.69
N TYR A 29 -7.44 -2.28 10.00
CA TYR A 29 -6.48 -2.77 11.00
C TYR A 29 -6.56 -4.28 11.21
N ARG A 30 -7.72 -4.92 11.00
CA ARG A 30 -7.85 -6.38 11.17
C ARG A 30 -7.07 -7.12 10.10
N ALA A 31 -7.20 -6.69 8.84
CA ALA A 31 -6.39 -7.20 7.75
C ALA A 31 -4.91 -6.85 7.93
N ARG A 32 -4.60 -5.60 8.31
CA ARG A 32 -3.21 -5.14 8.49
C ARG A 32 -2.46 -5.98 9.53
N ILE A 33 -3.03 -6.21 10.72
CA ILE A 33 -2.37 -6.97 11.79
C ILE A 33 -1.93 -8.36 11.29
N ARG A 34 -2.83 -9.07 10.59
CA ARG A 34 -2.51 -10.41 10.05
C ARG A 34 -1.43 -10.36 8.98
N LEU A 35 -1.45 -9.32 8.15
CA LEU A 35 -0.53 -9.16 7.04
C LEU A 35 0.89 -8.81 7.51
N ILE A 36 1.03 -7.91 8.49
CA ILE A 36 2.33 -7.43 8.96
C ILE A 36 3.00 -8.33 10.00
N ASN A 37 2.22 -9.10 10.77
CA ASN A 37 2.76 -9.94 11.83
C ASN A 37 3.75 -10.96 11.25
N GLN A 38 4.97 -10.95 11.79
CA GLN A 38 6.04 -11.91 11.50
C GLN A 38 6.20 -12.84 12.70
N ASP A 39 6.63 -14.08 12.43
CA ASP A 39 6.95 -15.02 13.50
C ASP A 39 8.12 -14.50 14.34
N LYS A 40 8.00 -14.58 15.66
CA LYS A 40 8.99 -13.99 16.58
C LYS A 40 10.37 -14.67 16.49
N ASN A 41 10.42 -15.91 16.04
CA ASN A 41 11.66 -16.66 15.82
C ASN A 41 12.47 -16.16 14.61
N LYS A 42 11.88 -15.35 13.73
CA LYS A 42 12.58 -14.67 12.63
C LYS A 42 13.16 -13.32 13.06
N TYR A 43 12.97 -12.92 14.32
CA TYR A 43 13.54 -11.71 14.91
C TYR A 43 13.36 -10.47 14.03
N ASN A 44 14.46 -9.90 13.51
CA ASN A 44 14.47 -8.66 12.75
C ASN A 44 14.27 -8.85 11.24
N THR A 45 13.93 -10.05 10.77
CA THR A 45 13.69 -10.29 9.34
C THR A 45 12.44 -9.51 8.89
N PRO A 46 12.58 -8.55 7.95
CA PRO A 46 11.46 -7.75 7.50
C PRO A 46 10.46 -8.62 6.73
N LYS A 47 9.17 -8.41 7.01
CA LYS A 47 8.08 -9.00 6.22
C LYS A 47 7.64 -8.02 5.14
N TYR A 48 8.02 -8.30 3.89
CA TYR A 48 7.65 -7.47 2.75
C TYR A 48 6.22 -7.74 2.30
N ARG A 49 5.55 -6.69 1.84
CA ARG A 49 4.21 -6.76 1.25
C ARG A 49 4.12 -5.92 -0.01
N PHE A 50 3.37 -6.42 -0.97
CA PHE A 50 3.06 -5.73 -2.21
C PHE A 50 1.78 -4.90 -2.02
N VAL A 51 1.92 -3.57 -1.96
CA VAL A 51 0.81 -2.64 -1.74
C VAL A 51 0.40 -2.05 -3.08
N VAL A 52 -0.80 -2.41 -3.55
CA VAL A 52 -1.42 -1.84 -4.75
C VAL A 52 -2.56 -0.91 -4.34
N ARG A 53 -2.59 0.31 -4.89
CA ARG A 53 -3.69 1.25 -4.70
C ARG A 53 -4.05 1.92 -6.02
N PHE A 54 -5.33 1.82 -6.36
CA PHE A 54 -5.92 2.55 -7.46
C PHE A 54 -6.46 3.88 -6.95
N SER A 55 -6.05 4.96 -7.60
CA SER A 55 -6.73 6.25 -7.55
C SER A 55 -7.58 6.40 -8.80
N ASN A 56 -8.32 7.51 -8.91
CA ASN A 56 -9.19 7.74 -10.06
C ASN A 56 -8.45 7.81 -11.41
N LYS A 57 -7.16 8.15 -11.41
CA LYS A 57 -6.37 8.39 -12.63
C LYS A 57 -4.98 7.74 -12.62
N ASP A 58 -4.59 7.07 -11.54
CA ASP A 58 -3.26 6.52 -11.36
C ASP A 58 -3.28 5.22 -10.55
N VAL A 59 -2.45 4.26 -10.94
CA VAL A 59 -2.16 3.04 -10.19
C VAL A 59 -0.83 3.22 -9.48
N THR A 60 -0.82 2.97 -8.18
CA THR A 60 0.39 3.02 -7.36
C THR A 60 0.71 1.62 -6.83
N ALA A 61 1.93 1.15 -7.07
CA ALA A 61 2.43 -0.12 -6.58
C ALA A 61 3.69 0.13 -5.75
N GLN A 62 3.78 -0.49 -4.58
CA GLN A 62 4.92 -0.31 -3.68
C GLN A 62 5.26 -1.62 -2.97
N ILE A 63 6.55 -1.89 -2.78
CA ILE A 63 7.01 -2.93 -1.85
C ILE A 63 7.33 -2.27 -0.53
N VAL A 64 6.69 -2.74 0.54
CA VAL A 64 6.72 -2.09 1.84
C VAL A 64 7.04 -3.10 2.93
N SER A 65 7.87 -2.73 3.90
CA SER A 65 8.09 -3.47 5.14
C SER A 65 7.56 -2.67 6.35
N ALA A 66 7.20 -3.36 7.43
CA ALA A 66 6.70 -2.71 8.63
C ALA A 66 7.83 -2.43 9.63
N ASN A 67 7.93 -1.21 10.15
CA ASN A 67 8.75 -0.84 11.29
C ASN A 67 7.90 -0.12 12.34
N ILE A 68 8.38 -0.03 13.59
CA ILE A 68 7.66 0.56 14.72
C ILE A 68 7.41 2.06 14.49
N ALA A 69 8.42 2.77 13.97
CA ALA A 69 8.31 4.20 13.66
C ALA A 69 7.36 4.48 12.47
N GLY A 70 7.26 3.54 11.53
CA GLY A 70 6.51 3.71 10.30
C GLY A 70 6.78 2.57 9.32
N ASP A 71 6.00 2.52 8.26
CA ASP A 71 6.26 1.57 7.18
C ASP A 71 7.41 2.10 6.29
N MET A 72 8.35 1.23 5.94
CA MET A 72 9.49 1.55 5.08
C MET A 72 9.20 1.09 3.65
N VAL A 73 9.37 1.97 2.68
CA VAL A 73 9.21 1.65 1.26
C VAL A 73 10.55 1.18 0.71
N LEU A 74 10.57 -0.02 0.15
CA LEU A 74 11.75 -0.59 -0.52
C LEU A 74 11.86 -0.02 -1.93
N ALA A 75 10.78 -0.10 -2.71
CA ALA A 75 10.68 0.48 -4.04
C ALA A 75 9.23 0.85 -4.34
N SER A 76 9.04 1.76 -5.30
CA SER A 76 7.73 2.21 -5.78
C SER A 76 7.71 2.29 -7.29
N ALA A 77 6.52 2.10 -7.88
CA ALA A 77 6.24 2.34 -9.28
C ALA A 77 4.84 2.95 -9.41
N TYR A 78 4.67 3.79 -10.43
CA TYR A 78 3.44 4.52 -10.67
C TYR A 78 3.03 4.42 -12.14
N SER A 79 1.73 4.44 -12.42
CA SER A 79 1.25 4.33 -13.80
C SER A 79 1.57 5.57 -14.63
N HIS A 80 1.69 6.74 -14.00
CA HIS A 80 2.15 7.96 -14.68
C HIS A 80 3.63 7.92 -15.11
N GLU A 81 4.40 6.90 -14.74
CA GLU A 81 5.74 6.66 -15.30
C GLU A 81 5.69 5.87 -16.63
N LEU A 82 4.58 5.16 -16.90
CA LEU A 82 4.42 4.33 -18.09
C LEU A 82 4.52 5.06 -19.45
N PRO A 83 4.16 6.35 -19.58
CA PRO A 83 4.41 7.10 -20.80
C PRO A 83 5.88 7.11 -21.22
N ARG A 84 6.83 7.00 -20.28
CA ARG A 84 8.26 6.90 -20.60
C ARG A 84 8.64 5.61 -21.33
N TYR A 85 7.77 4.60 -21.25
CA TYR A 85 7.95 3.28 -21.84
C TYR A 85 6.99 3.04 -23.02
N GLY A 86 6.34 4.09 -23.53
CA GLY A 86 5.48 4.03 -24.72
C GLY A 86 3.98 3.87 -24.46
N LEU A 87 3.54 3.78 -23.20
CA LEU A 87 2.10 3.75 -22.87
C LEU A 87 1.63 5.13 -22.41
N GLU A 88 1.14 5.94 -23.35
CA GLU A 88 0.79 7.34 -23.11
C GLU A 88 -0.61 7.55 -22.50
N VAL A 89 -1.56 6.67 -22.82
CA VAL A 89 -2.97 6.81 -22.45
C VAL A 89 -3.51 5.58 -21.72
N GLY A 90 -4.60 5.75 -20.97
CA GLY A 90 -5.29 4.63 -20.32
C GLY A 90 -4.55 4.05 -19.11
N LEU A 91 -3.93 4.91 -18.29
CA LEU A 91 -3.04 4.51 -17.18
C LEU A 91 -3.70 3.77 -16.01
N THR A 92 -5.03 3.64 -16.00
CA THR A 92 -5.80 2.93 -14.95
C THR A 92 -6.46 1.65 -15.43
N ASN A 93 -6.22 1.23 -16.67
CA ASN A 93 -6.78 -0.03 -17.17
C ASN A 93 -5.99 -1.24 -16.61
N TYR A 94 -6.48 -2.45 -16.89
CA TYR A 94 -5.84 -3.69 -16.45
C TYR A 94 -4.40 -3.82 -16.99
N ALA A 95 -4.17 -3.44 -18.25
CA ALA A 95 -2.85 -3.50 -18.87
C ALA A 95 -1.85 -2.57 -18.17
N ALA A 96 -2.24 -1.33 -17.86
CA ALA A 96 -1.43 -0.38 -17.13
C ALA A 96 -1.12 -0.90 -15.71
N ALA A 97 -2.10 -1.50 -15.03
CA ALA A 97 -1.86 -2.13 -13.73
C ALA A 97 -0.82 -3.27 -13.82
N TYR A 98 -0.91 -4.11 -14.84
CA TYR A 98 0.08 -5.15 -15.11
C TYR A 98 1.48 -4.56 -15.38
N CYS A 99 1.56 -3.56 -16.27
CA CYS A 99 2.82 -2.86 -16.58
C CYS A 99 3.43 -2.19 -15.34
N THR A 100 2.63 -1.56 -14.47
CA THR A 100 3.14 -0.99 -13.20
C THR A 100 3.69 -2.05 -12.26
N GLY A 101 3.04 -3.22 -12.21
CA GLY A 101 3.52 -4.36 -11.41
C GLY A 101 4.83 -4.92 -11.95
N LEU A 102 4.92 -5.11 -13.27
CA LEU A 102 6.12 -5.56 -13.96
C LEU A 102 7.29 -4.59 -13.74
N LEU A 103 7.04 -3.28 -13.89
CA LEU A 103 8.02 -2.23 -13.67
C LEU A 103 8.55 -2.26 -12.23
N LEU A 104 7.67 -2.41 -11.23
CA LEU A 104 8.07 -2.52 -9.83
C LEU A 104 8.91 -3.77 -9.57
N GLY A 105 8.50 -4.92 -10.12
CA GLY A 105 9.22 -6.18 -9.99
C GLY A 105 10.65 -6.07 -10.52
N ARG A 106 10.81 -5.58 -11.75
CA ARG A 106 12.13 -5.36 -12.37
C ARG A 106 12.97 -4.35 -11.60
N ARG A 107 12.37 -3.25 -11.12
CA ARG A 107 13.06 -2.23 -10.31
C ARG A 107 13.61 -2.81 -9.01
N VAL A 108 12.86 -3.69 -8.36
CA VAL A 108 13.27 -4.33 -7.10
C VAL A 108 14.35 -5.36 -7.34
N LEU A 109 14.20 -6.24 -8.33
CA LEU A 109 15.20 -7.26 -8.64
C LEU A 109 16.54 -6.63 -9.03
N LYS A 110 16.51 -5.58 -9.85
CA LYS A 110 17.71 -4.82 -10.20
C LYS A 110 18.38 -4.18 -8.98
N MET A 111 17.60 -3.65 -8.04
CA MET A 111 18.14 -3.07 -6.81
C MET A 111 18.75 -4.12 -5.87
N LEU A 112 18.28 -5.36 -5.94
CA LEU A 112 18.81 -6.49 -5.18
C LEU A 112 19.89 -7.27 -5.95
N GLU A 113 20.25 -6.85 -7.17
CA GLU A 113 21.23 -7.52 -8.05
C GLU A 113 20.85 -8.97 -8.37
N MET A 114 19.55 -9.24 -8.51
CA MET A 114 18.97 -10.56 -8.77
C MET A 114 18.16 -10.60 -10.07
N ASP A 115 18.34 -9.61 -10.95
CA ASP A 115 17.56 -9.45 -12.18
C ASP A 115 17.91 -10.44 -13.29
N GLU A 116 19.18 -10.86 -13.37
CA GLU A 116 19.64 -11.88 -14.33
C GLU A 116 19.21 -13.30 -13.91
N GLU A 117 19.21 -13.59 -12.60
CA GLU A 117 18.84 -14.93 -12.10
C GLU A 117 17.32 -15.18 -12.17
N TYR A 118 16.52 -14.15 -11.88
CA TYR A 118 15.06 -14.25 -11.82
C TYR A 118 14.39 -13.42 -12.92
N GLU A 119 14.58 -13.83 -14.17
CA GLU A 119 13.97 -13.15 -15.31
C GLU A 119 12.43 -13.29 -15.36
N GLY A 120 11.86 -14.35 -14.78
CA GLY A 120 10.42 -14.61 -14.83
C GLY A 120 9.94 -15.02 -16.23
N ASN A 121 8.64 -14.85 -16.50
CA ASN A 121 8.09 -15.21 -17.80
C ASN A 121 8.20 -14.03 -18.80
N VAL A 122 8.81 -14.28 -19.96
CA VAL A 122 9.03 -13.27 -21.01
C VAL A 122 7.90 -13.29 -22.05
N GLU A 123 7.18 -14.42 -22.19
CA GLU A 123 6.14 -14.65 -23.20
C GLU A 123 4.73 -14.83 -22.63
#